data_AF-A0A9X0CJH5-F1
#
_entry.id   AF-A0A9X0CJH5-F1
#
_cell.length_a   1.000
_cell.length_b   1.000
_cell.length_c   1.000
_cell.angle_alpha   90.00
_cell.angle_beta   90.00
_cell.angle_gamma   90.00
#
_symmetry.space_group_name_H-M   'P 1'
#
loop_
_entity.id
_entity.type
_entity.pdbx_description
1 polymer ?
#
loop_
_entity_poly.entity_id
_entity_poly.type
_entity_poly.pdbx_seq_one_letter_code
_entity_poly.pdbx_strand_id
1 'polypeptide(L)'
;MLSLKIFLVLLLVVCSHCFIWESTKRNGVSRQSRLQKVPKERVTAKKIERFFIQPNPRRHRRNTDQTYYDVVLVFDASNSIRKRDFNKGIKALESLVDKASPDTHYAAIMYSDKATVAFTFTDPVTAKRNLHTKVRFMGDKTNTQDAFQKCRTELFLNKNSNLRPRAKNAFFSSQTEALT
;
A
#
# COMPACT_ATOMS: atom_id res chain seq x y z
N MET A 1 15.81 8.85 -45.52
CA MET A 1 16.15 8.65 -44.09
C MET A 1 15.05 9.09 -43.10
N LEU A 2 14.05 9.88 -43.50
CA LEU A 2 12.95 10.32 -42.63
C LEU A 2 11.88 9.22 -42.41
N SER A 3 11.62 8.40 -43.43
CA SER A 3 10.63 7.31 -43.40
C SER A 3 10.95 6.22 -42.36
N LEU A 4 12.23 5.86 -42.19
CA LEU A 4 12.65 4.83 -41.24
C LEU A 4 12.45 5.26 -39.77
N LYS A 5 12.57 6.56 -39.48
CA LYS A 5 12.36 7.11 -38.13
C LYS A 5 10.88 7.13 -37.75
N ILE A 6 10.00 7.44 -38.71
CA ILE A 6 8.54 7.40 -38.50
C ILE A 6 8.07 5.97 -38.25
N PHE A 7 8.64 5.00 -38.98
CA PHE A 7 8.34 3.58 -38.77
C PHE A 7 8.79 3.08 -37.39
N LEU A 8 9.96 3.52 -36.90
CA LEU A 8 10.47 3.19 -35.57
C LEU A 8 9.57 3.75 -34.44
N VAL A 9 9.04 4.97 -34.61
CA VAL A 9 8.13 5.60 -33.63
C VAL A 9 6.78 4.90 -33.61
N LEU A 10 6.24 4.50 -34.76
CA LEU A 10 5.01 3.70 -34.83
C LEU A 10 5.17 2.32 -34.19
N LEU A 11 6.34 1.69 -34.33
CA LEU A 11 6.63 0.37 -33.74
C LEU A 11 6.69 0.43 -32.20
N LEU A 12 7.17 1.54 -31.62
CA LEU A 12 7.22 1.73 -30.17
C LEU A 12 5.84 2.02 -29.57
N VAL A 13 4.93 2.67 -30.31
CA VAL A 13 3.56 2.95 -29.84
C VAL A 13 2.71 1.67 -29.78
N VAL A 14 2.90 0.72 -30.71
CA VAL A 14 2.15 -0.55 -30.72
C VAL A 14 2.61 -1.51 -29.60
N CYS A 15 3.85 -1.42 -29.15
CA CYS A 15 4.38 -2.25 -28.05
C CYS A 15 3.95 -1.78 -26.64
N SER A 16 3.18 -0.69 -26.53
CA SER A 16 2.69 -0.14 -25.27
C SER A 16 1.29 -0.64 -24.88
N HIS A 17 0.89 -1.83 -25.35
CA HIS A 17 -0.31 -2.50 -24.85
C HIS A 17 0.01 -3.30 -23.60
N CYS A 18 -0.20 -2.67 -22.44
CA CYS A 18 -0.32 -3.39 -21.18
C CYS A 18 -1.57 -4.28 -21.24
N PHE A 19 -1.42 -5.49 -21.77
CA PHE A 19 -2.40 -6.55 -21.54
C PHE A 19 -2.33 -6.94 -20.07
N ILE A 20 -3.27 -6.44 -19.27
CA ILE A 20 -3.61 -7.07 -18.00
C ILE A 20 -4.26 -8.40 -18.37
N TRP A 21 -3.44 -9.45 -18.49
CA TRP A 21 -3.91 -10.81 -18.67
C TRP A 21 -4.49 -11.30 -17.35
N GLU A 22 -5.78 -11.06 -17.14
CA GLU A 22 -6.54 -11.83 -16.18
C GLU A 22 -7.20 -12.99 -16.91
N SER A 23 -6.70 -14.21 -16.66
CA SER A 23 -7.23 -15.45 -17.22
C SER A 23 -8.70 -15.60 -16.79
N THR A 24 -9.61 -15.24 -17.68
CA THR A 24 -11.05 -15.25 -17.45
C THR A 24 -11.71 -16.32 -18.30
N LYS A 25 -11.32 -17.59 -18.11
CA LYS A 25 -12.15 -18.73 -18.53
C LYS A 25 -12.09 -19.87 -17.51
N ARG A 26 -12.84 -19.71 -16.43
CA ARG A 26 -13.54 -20.82 -15.79
C ARG A 26 -15.00 -20.41 -15.58
N ASN A 27 -15.88 -21.05 -16.35
CA ASN A 27 -17.31 -21.23 -16.05
C ASN A 27 -18.30 -20.14 -16.49
N GLY A 28 -18.19 -19.57 -17.70
CA GLY A 28 -19.37 -19.08 -18.46
C GLY A 28 -20.35 -18.09 -17.82
N VAL A 29 -20.03 -17.47 -16.68
CA VAL A 29 -20.91 -16.54 -15.96
C VAL A 29 -20.37 -15.12 -16.15
N SER A 30 -21.21 -14.20 -16.65
CA SER A 30 -20.83 -12.81 -16.87
C SER A 30 -20.37 -12.15 -15.55
N ARG A 31 -19.24 -11.45 -15.54
CA ARG A 31 -18.72 -10.73 -14.35
C ARG A 31 -19.75 -9.78 -13.75
N GLN A 32 -20.60 -9.15 -14.57
CA GLN A 32 -21.63 -8.23 -14.09
C GLN A 32 -22.66 -8.92 -13.18
N SER A 33 -22.99 -10.19 -13.43
CA SER A 33 -23.93 -10.95 -12.58
C SER A 33 -23.38 -11.31 -11.19
N ARG A 34 -22.05 -11.22 -11.01
CA ARG A 34 -21.38 -11.42 -9.71
C ARG A 34 -21.18 -10.11 -8.94
N LEU A 35 -21.38 -8.96 -9.58
CA LEU A 35 -21.39 -7.69 -8.87
C LEU A 35 -22.59 -7.73 -7.92
N GLN A 36 -22.27 -7.82 -6.64
CA GLN A 36 -23.22 -7.87 -5.54
C GLN A 36 -24.34 -6.86 -5.79
N LYS A 37 -25.59 -7.33 -5.89
CA LYS A 37 -26.77 -6.46 -6.05
C LYS A 37 -26.71 -5.38 -4.97
N VAL A 38 -26.44 -4.15 -5.38
CA VAL A 38 -26.27 -3.03 -4.44
C VAL A 38 -27.58 -2.86 -3.71
N PRO A 39 -27.61 -2.96 -2.36
CA PRO A 39 -28.82 -2.74 -1.60
C PRO A 39 -29.35 -1.33 -1.86
N LYS A 40 -30.67 -1.15 -1.77
CA LYS A 40 -31.29 0.18 -1.84
C LYS A 40 -30.59 1.14 -0.85
N GLU A 41 -30.45 2.40 -1.24
CA GLU A 41 -29.70 3.43 -0.49
C GLU A 41 -30.04 3.44 1.01
N ARG A 42 -31.33 3.35 1.35
CA ARG A 42 -31.81 3.30 2.73
C ARG A 42 -31.22 2.14 3.54
N VAL A 43 -31.05 0.97 2.93
CA VAL A 43 -30.48 -0.22 3.58
C VAL A 43 -28.99 -0.02 3.82
N THR A 44 -28.28 0.56 2.84
CA THR A 44 -26.86 0.87 2.94
C THR A 44 -26.61 1.94 4.01
N ALA A 45 -27.35 3.06 3.97
CA ALA A 45 -27.28 4.13 4.96
C ALA A 45 -27.53 3.61 6.39
N LYS A 46 -28.59 2.80 6.59
CA LYS A 46 -28.90 2.20 7.90
C LYS A 46 -27.81 1.26 8.39
N LYS A 47 -27.14 0.53 7.48
CA LYS A 47 -25.98 -0.32 7.85
C LYS A 47 -24.77 0.54 8.20
N ILE A 48 -24.46 1.57 7.42
CA ILE A 48 -23.36 2.49 7.72
C ILE A 48 -23.58 3.14 9.08
N GLU A 49 -24.78 3.68 9.30
CA GLU A 49 -25.16 4.28 10.57
C GLU A 49 -24.99 3.28 11.74
N ARG A 50 -25.53 2.07 11.62
CA ARG A 50 -25.45 1.03 12.66
C ARG A 50 -24.02 0.57 12.95
N PHE A 51 -23.17 0.44 11.93
CA PHE A 51 -21.86 -0.22 12.08
C PHE A 51 -20.69 0.76 12.22
N PHE A 52 -20.83 1.99 11.72
CA PHE A 52 -19.77 3.00 11.65
C PHE A 52 -20.07 4.27 12.43
N ILE A 53 -21.33 4.73 12.54
CA ILE A 53 -21.66 6.02 13.17
C ILE A 53 -22.14 5.86 14.61
N GLN A 54 -23.08 4.95 14.87
CA GLN A 54 -23.63 4.74 16.21
C GLN A 54 -22.72 3.81 17.02
N PRO A 55 -22.08 4.28 18.10
CA PRO A 55 -21.33 3.41 19.00
C PRO A 55 -22.34 2.51 19.72
N ASN A 56 -22.37 1.21 19.37
CA ASN A 56 -23.19 0.26 20.11
C ASN A 56 -22.60 0.10 21.53
N PRO A 57 -23.32 0.48 22.61
CA PRO A 57 -22.79 0.41 23.97
C PRO A 57 -22.51 -1.04 24.44
N ARG A 58 -23.06 -2.04 23.75
CA ARG A 58 -22.79 -3.47 23.98
C ARG A 58 -21.61 -4.03 23.20
N ARG A 59 -21.02 -3.27 22.27
CA ARG A 59 -19.63 -3.58 21.87
C ARG A 59 -18.82 -3.20 23.09
N HIS A 60 -18.51 -4.20 23.93
CA HIS A 60 -17.36 -4.11 24.82
C HIS A 60 -16.27 -3.45 23.99
N ARG A 61 -15.91 -2.21 24.33
CA ARG A 61 -14.62 -1.64 23.96
C ARG A 61 -13.68 -2.72 24.43
N ARG A 62 -13.14 -3.53 23.49
CA ARG A 62 -12.22 -4.61 23.83
C ARG A 62 -11.27 -3.94 24.80
N ASN A 63 -11.25 -4.41 26.05
CA ASN A 63 -10.26 -3.95 27.00
C ASN A 63 -8.98 -4.52 26.41
N THR A 64 -8.39 -3.76 25.52
CA THR A 64 -7.23 -4.19 24.79
C THR A 64 -6.11 -3.95 25.77
N ASP A 65 -5.70 -5.03 26.43
CA ASP A 65 -4.30 -5.32 26.78
C ASP A 65 -3.37 -4.41 25.97
N GLN A 66 -2.46 -3.70 26.65
CA GLN A 66 -1.59 -2.67 26.06
C GLN A 66 -1.27 -2.97 24.59
N THR A 67 -1.98 -2.28 23.71
CA THR A 67 -2.03 -2.70 22.31
C THR A 67 -0.88 -2.05 21.58
N TYR A 68 0.20 -2.79 21.48
CA TYR A 68 1.32 -2.40 20.67
C TYR A 68 1.05 -2.74 19.20
N TYR A 69 1.49 -1.87 18.30
CA TYR A 69 1.28 -2.02 16.87
C TYR A 69 2.61 -2.24 16.17
N ASP A 70 2.61 -3.11 15.16
CA ASP A 70 3.68 -3.28 14.20
C ASP A 70 3.16 -2.82 12.84
N VAL A 71 3.72 -1.72 12.34
CA VAL A 71 3.20 -0.98 11.20
C VAL A 71 4.17 -1.08 10.03
N VAL A 72 3.68 -1.49 8.87
CA VAL A 72 4.46 -1.45 7.63
C VAL A 72 4.08 -0.21 6.82
N LEU A 73 5.07 0.64 6.56
CA LEU A 73 4.99 1.82 5.71
C LEU A 73 5.39 1.45 4.28
N VAL A 74 4.50 1.62 3.32
CA VAL A 74 4.74 1.24 1.93
C VAL A 74 4.79 2.43 1.00
N PHE A 75 5.97 2.65 0.43
CA PHE A 75 6.29 3.76 -0.45
C PHE A 75 6.21 3.33 -1.91
N ASP A 76 5.31 3.94 -2.67
CA ASP A 76 5.39 3.90 -4.12
C ASP A 76 6.51 4.86 -4.57
N ALA A 77 7.57 4.29 -5.14
CA ALA A 77 8.74 5.00 -5.65
C ALA A 77 8.82 4.93 -7.19
N SER A 78 7.71 4.63 -7.86
CA SER A 78 7.62 4.53 -9.32
C SER A 78 7.59 5.90 -10.01
N ASN A 79 7.82 5.91 -11.32
CA ASN A 79 7.80 7.11 -12.16
C ASN A 79 6.41 7.76 -12.29
N SER A 80 5.35 7.03 -11.90
CA SER A 80 3.99 7.58 -11.86
C SER A 80 3.82 8.67 -10.78
N ILE A 81 4.73 8.69 -9.80
CA ILE A 81 4.78 9.69 -8.73
C ILE A 81 5.94 10.64 -8.99
N ARG A 82 5.67 11.95 -8.95
CA ARG A 82 6.74 12.96 -9.06
C ARG A 82 7.60 12.93 -7.79
N LYS A 83 8.91 13.13 -7.92
CA LYS A 83 9.85 13.21 -6.79
C LYS A 83 9.39 14.16 -5.66
N ARG A 84 8.75 15.29 -6.02
CA ARG A 84 8.16 16.23 -5.05
C ARG A 84 7.04 15.60 -4.22
N ASP A 85 6.18 14.80 -4.85
CA ASP A 85 5.02 14.18 -4.23
C ASP A 85 5.44 12.92 -3.46
N PHE A 86 6.47 12.21 -3.92
CA PHE A 86 7.18 11.21 -3.12
C PHE A 86 7.71 11.77 -1.80
N ASN A 87 8.40 12.92 -1.84
CA ASN A 87 8.89 13.58 -0.63
C ASN A 87 7.75 14.03 0.30
N LYS A 88 6.58 14.42 -0.25
CA LYS A 88 5.38 14.67 0.57
C LYS A 88 4.87 13.38 1.21
N GLY A 89 4.90 12.25 0.49
CA GLY A 89 4.57 10.93 1.02
C GLY A 89 5.44 10.55 2.22
N ILE A 90 6.76 10.78 2.14
CA ILE A 90 7.68 10.60 3.27
C ILE A 90 7.24 11.45 4.47
N LYS A 91 7.03 12.76 4.27
CA LYS A 91 6.60 13.67 5.36
C LYS A 91 5.24 13.27 5.94
N ALA A 92 4.31 12.83 5.11
CA ALA A 92 2.99 12.39 5.55
C ALA A 92 3.09 11.14 6.43
N LEU A 93 3.85 10.13 6.01
CA LEU A 93 4.05 8.91 6.80
C LEU A 93 4.91 9.16 8.05
N GLU A 94 5.89 10.06 7.99
CA GLU A 94 6.63 10.53 9.17
C GLU A 94 5.70 11.18 10.19
N SER A 95 4.74 12.01 9.75
CA SER A 95 3.75 12.61 10.65
C SER A 95 2.82 11.59 11.31
N LEU A 96 2.63 10.41 10.70
CA LEU A 96 1.92 9.30 11.35
C LEU A 96 2.77 8.66 12.43
N VAL A 97 4.09 8.52 12.21
CA VAL A 97 5.03 8.03 13.21
C VAL A 97 5.06 8.96 14.42
N ASP A 98 5.08 10.28 14.20
CA ASP A 98 5.09 11.27 15.29
C ASP A 98 3.82 11.26 16.16
N LYS A 99 2.67 10.89 15.58
CA LYS A 99 1.38 10.89 16.28
C LYS A 99 1.04 9.56 16.94
N ALA A 100 1.79 8.50 16.65
CA ALA A 100 1.48 7.18 17.14
C ALA A 100 1.98 6.96 18.58
N SER A 101 1.53 5.85 19.18
CA SER A 101 2.05 5.42 20.48
C SER A 101 3.56 5.14 20.39
N PRO A 102 4.37 5.55 21.40
CA PRO A 102 5.81 5.28 21.45
C PRO A 102 6.17 3.80 21.33
N ASP A 103 5.25 2.90 21.70
CA ASP A 103 5.45 1.45 21.67
C ASP A 103 5.15 0.82 20.29
N THR A 104 4.83 1.65 19.30
CA THR A 104 4.61 1.23 17.90
C THR A 104 5.94 0.98 17.21
N HIS A 105 6.11 -0.18 16.59
CA HIS A 105 7.27 -0.44 15.75
C HIS A 105 6.92 -0.28 14.28
N TYR A 106 7.88 0.20 13.51
CA TYR A 106 7.71 0.49 12.09
C TYR A 106 8.72 -0.29 11.25
N ALA A 107 8.24 -0.84 10.14
CA ALA A 107 9.06 -1.31 9.04
C ALA A 107 8.69 -0.51 7.78
N ALA A 108 9.56 -0.51 6.78
CA ALA A 108 9.26 0.14 5.51
C ALA A 108 9.66 -0.70 4.30
N ILE A 109 8.77 -0.71 3.31
CA ILE A 109 9.04 -1.24 1.96
C ILE A 109 8.88 -0.10 0.97
N MET A 110 9.77 -0.03 -0.02
CA MET A 110 9.55 0.78 -1.21
C MET A 110 9.43 -0.12 -2.43
N TYR A 111 8.68 0.30 -3.43
CA TYR A 111 8.55 -0.44 -4.68
C TYR A 111 8.57 0.46 -5.90
N SER A 112 9.28 0.02 -6.94
CA SER A 112 9.18 0.51 -8.32
C SER A 112 9.02 -0.70 -9.25
N ASP A 113 9.98 -1.01 -10.12
CA ASP A 113 10.06 -2.26 -10.88
C ASP A 113 10.20 -3.48 -9.96
N LYS A 114 10.92 -3.29 -8.84
CA LYS A 114 11.12 -4.27 -7.77
C LYS A 114 10.83 -3.62 -6.42
N ALA A 115 10.40 -4.43 -5.47
CA ALA A 115 10.25 -4.03 -4.09
C ALA A 115 11.54 -4.26 -3.29
N THR A 116 11.80 -3.38 -2.32
CA THR A 116 12.92 -3.51 -1.40
C THR A 116 12.48 -3.17 0.02
N VAL A 117 12.94 -3.97 0.98
CA VAL A 117 12.77 -3.65 2.41
C VAL A 117 13.79 -2.57 2.75
N ALA A 118 13.31 -1.37 3.07
CA ALA A 118 14.18 -0.25 3.47
C ALA A 118 14.75 -0.50 4.87
N PHE A 119 13.89 -0.95 5.80
CA PHE A 119 14.23 -1.37 7.14
C PHE A 119 13.13 -2.26 7.73
N THR A 120 13.53 -3.13 8.65
CA THR A 120 12.67 -4.04 9.42
C THR A 120 12.10 -3.33 10.66
N PHE A 121 11.25 -4.02 11.45
CA PHE A 121 10.54 -3.40 12.57
C PHE A 121 11.51 -2.78 13.59
N THR A 122 11.33 -1.50 13.87
CA THR A 122 12.18 -0.70 14.75
C THR A 122 11.37 0.38 15.46
N ASP A 123 11.93 0.96 16.52
CA ASP A 123 11.28 2.01 17.31
C ASP A 123 11.02 3.29 16.49
N PRO A 124 10.10 4.18 16.91
CA PRO A 124 9.74 5.38 16.16
C PRO A 124 10.92 6.32 15.84
N VAL A 125 11.90 6.45 16.75
CA VAL A 125 13.04 7.35 16.55
C VAL A 125 13.96 6.81 15.47
N THR A 126 14.29 5.53 15.55
CA THR A 126 15.10 4.84 14.55
C THR A 126 14.38 4.78 13.20
N ALA A 127 13.06 4.56 13.19
CA ALA A 127 12.25 4.55 11.99
C ALA A 127 12.32 5.88 11.25
N LYS A 128 12.13 7.02 11.94
CA LYS A 128 12.25 8.36 11.32
C LYS A 128 13.63 8.60 10.73
N ARG A 129 14.69 8.26 11.45
CA ARG A 129 16.07 8.35 10.92
C ARG A 129 16.23 7.49 9.66
N ASN A 130 15.67 6.28 9.64
CA ASN A 130 15.73 5.38 8.49
C ASN A 130 14.87 5.86 7.31
N LEU A 131 13.74 6.55 7.54
CA LEU A 131 12.94 7.16 6.48
C LEU A 131 13.80 8.13 5.65
N HIS A 132 14.58 9.00 6.29
CA HIS A 132 15.40 9.99 5.59
C HIS A 132 16.69 9.43 4.98
N THR A 133 17.21 8.33 5.52
CA THR A 133 18.51 7.77 5.12
C THR A 133 18.39 6.62 4.13
N LYS A 134 17.36 5.77 4.27
CA LYS A 134 17.20 4.52 3.51
C LYS A 134 16.11 4.58 2.46
N VAL A 135 15.07 5.40 2.64
CA VAL A 135 13.98 5.52 1.65
C VAL A 135 14.36 6.51 0.54
N ARG A 136 14.35 6.05 -0.71
CA ARG A 136 14.80 6.82 -1.88
C ARG A 136 13.81 6.68 -3.04
N PHE A 137 13.66 7.75 -3.81
CA PHE A 137 12.89 7.75 -5.05
C PHE A 137 13.67 6.99 -6.12
N MET A 138 13.02 6.05 -6.82
CA MET A 138 13.64 5.22 -7.86
C MET A 138 13.25 5.72 -9.26
N GLY A 139 11.96 5.90 -9.52
CA GLY A 139 11.46 6.43 -10.79
C GLY A 139 11.33 5.40 -11.91
N ASP A 140 11.15 4.12 -11.59
CA ASP A 140 10.95 3.04 -12.57
C ASP A 140 9.46 2.67 -12.74
N LYS A 141 9.16 1.42 -13.08
CA LYS A 141 7.79 0.87 -13.20
C LYS A 141 7.09 0.78 -11.85
N THR A 142 5.88 0.20 -11.82
CA THR A 142 5.06 0.04 -10.61
C THR A 142 4.70 -1.43 -10.41
N ASN A 143 5.40 -2.11 -9.49
CA ASN A 143 5.19 -3.52 -9.17
C ASN A 143 4.70 -3.69 -7.73
N THR A 144 3.41 -3.43 -7.54
CA THR A 144 2.75 -3.55 -6.23
C THR A 144 2.67 -5.01 -5.75
N GLN A 145 2.67 -5.98 -6.66
CA GLN A 145 2.60 -7.42 -6.31
C GLN A 145 3.86 -7.87 -5.58
N ASP A 146 5.04 -7.50 -6.09
CA ASP A 146 6.32 -7.79 -5.43
C ASP A 146 6.39 -7.11 -4.04
N ALA A 147 5.81 -5.91 -3.90
CA ALA A 147 5.73 -5.22 -2.61
C ALA A 147 4.97 -6.02 -1.55
N PHE A 148 3.80 -6.57 -1.90
CA PHE A 148 3.01 -7.39 -0.98
C PHE A 148 3.67 -8.74 -0.70
N GLN A 149 4.28 -9.35 -1.72
CA GLN A 149 5.00 -10.60 -1.54
C GLN A 149 6.17 -10.41 -0.55
N LYS A 150 6.98 -9.36 -0.72
CA LYS A 150 8.08 -9.05 0.20
C LYS A 150 7.62 -8.64 1.59
N CYS A 151 6.52 -7.89 1.71
CA CYS A 151 5.91 -7.63 3.02
C CYS A 151 5.64 -8.96 3.75
N ARG A 152 5.02 -9.91 3.05
CA ARG A 152 4.71 -11.22 3.63
C ARG A 152 5.97 -12.00 3.99
N THR A 153 6.90 -12.19 3.05
CA THR A 153 8.04 -13.09 3.25
C THR A 153 9.10 -12.48 4.15
N GLU A 154 9.43 -11.20 4.00
CA GLU A 154 10.57 -10.56 4.66
C GLU A 154 10.22 -9.81 5.94
N LEU A 155 8.96 -9.41 6.13
CA LEU A 155 8.53 -8.70 7.34
C LEU A 155 7.67 -9.56 8.25
N PHE A 156 6.63 -10.22 7.72
CA PHE A 156 5.69 -10.94 8.57
C PHE A 156 6.07 -12.40 8.86
N LEU A 157 6.70 -13.09 7.91
CA LEU A 157 7.10 -14.49 8.08
C LEU A 157 8.56 -14.66 8.51
N ASN A 158 9.40 -13.65 8.28
CA ASN A 158 10.80 -13.68 8.65
C ASN A 158 10.97 -13.44 10.16
N LYS A 159 11.57 -14.39 10.88
CA LYS A 159 11.83 -14.27 12.32
C LYS A 159 12.83 -13.16 12.67
N ASN A 160 13.66 -12.76 11.72
CA ASN A 160 14.69 -11.73 11.89
C ASN A 160 14.17 -10.31 11.58
N SER A 161 12.88 -10.15 11.29
CA SER A 161 12.28 -8.85 11.00
C SER A 161 11.99 -8.01 12.25
N ASN A 162 12.22 -8.56 13.45
CA ASN A 162 11.84 -7.99 14.75
C ASN A 162 10.31 -7.83 14.93
N LEU A 163 9.50 -8.59 14.19
CA LEU A 163 8.05 -8.64 14.41
C LEU A 163 7.74 -9.20 15.80
N ARG A 164 6.81 -8.57 16.52
CA ARG A 164 6.42 -8.96 17.87
C ARG A 164 5.17 -9.86 17.83
N PRO A 165 5.17 -11.04 18.49
CA PRO A 165 4.10 -12.03 18.34
C PRO A 165 2.73 -11.61 18.90
N ARG A 166 2.67 -10.60 19.77
CA ARG A 166 1.42 -10.08 20.38
C ARG A 166 1.01 -8.70 19.85
N ALA A 167 1.78 -8.11 18.94
CA ALA A 167 1.45 -6.81 18.37
C ALA A 167 0.35 -6.94 17.31
N LYS A 168 -0.43 -5.88 17.14
CA LYS A 168 -1.39 -5.78 16.04
C LYS A 168 -0.69 -5.25 14.80
N ASN A 169 -0.89 -5.93 13.68
CA ASN A 169 -0.26 -5.55 12.42
C ASN A 169 -1.14 -4.56 11.65
N ALA A 170 -0.55 -3.45 11.20
CA ALA A 170 -1.22 -2.48 10.35
C ALA A 170 -0.38 -2.12 9.13
N PHE A 171 -1.04 -1.63 8.08
CA PHE A 171 -0.43 -1.33 6.79
C PHE A 171 -0.88 0.05 6.31
N PHE A 172 0.08 0.92 6.01
CA PHE A 172 -0.19 2.23 5.41
C PHE A 172 0.65 2.39 4.15
N SER A 173 0.00 2.71 3.04
CA SER A 173 0.67 2.99 1.77
C SER A 173 0.49 4.44 1.38
N SER A 174 1.57 5.09 0.97
CA SER A 174 1.51 6.38 0.29
C SER A 174 1.26 6.12 -1.20
N GLN A 175 0.00 5.96 -1.59
CA GLN A 175 -0.42 6.14 -2.99
C GLN A 175 -1.00 7.54 -3.10
N THR A 176 -0.24 8.47 -3.67
CA THR A 176 -0.80 9.76 -4.07
C THR A 176 -1.39 9.58 -5.45
N GLU A 177 -2.70 9.37 -5.53
CA GLU A 177 -3.43 9.64 -6.77
C GLU A 177 -3.22 11.11 -7.10
N ALA A 178 -2.59 11.35 -8.25
CA ALA A 178 -2.51 12.67 -8.83
C ALA A 178 -3.93 13.09 -9.25
N LEU A 179 -4.68 13.69 -8.33
CA LEU A 179 -5.79 14.57 -8.69
C LEU A 179 -5.15 15.84 -9.27
N THR A 180 -4.91 15.79 -10.59
CA THR A 180 -4.75 16.99 -11.43
C THR A 180 -6.12 17.60 -11.70
#